data_AF-A0A6L6J649-F1
#
_entry.id   AF-A0A6L6J649-F1
#
_cell.length_a   1.000
_cell.length_b   1.000
_cell.length_c   1.000
_cell.angle_alpha   90.00
_cell.angle_beta   90.00
_cell.angle_gamma   90.00
#
_symmetry.space_group_name_H-M   'P 1'
#
loop_
_entity.id
_entity.type
_entity.pdbx_description
1 polymer ?
#
loop_
_entity_poly.entity_id
_entity_poly.type
_entity_poly.pdbx_seq_one_letter_code
_entity_poly.pdbx_strand_id
1 'polypeptide(L)'
;MRFKETADDLAVKAKLWDATDREIERFARSYADGFVKGERYSDAQKDACAAAKRKGYPKMLIHALGAQVLKGEWGGAGCLNTPLQLPPQDRALNR
;
A
#
# COMPACT_ATOMS: atom_id res chain seq x y z
N MET A 1 -32.78 14.20 -6.17
CA MET A 1 -31.95 15.35 -5.76
C MET A 1 -30.49 14.93 -5.88
N ARG A 2 -29.67 15.59 -6.71
CA ARG A 2 -28.21 15.29 -6.79
C ARG A 2 -27.50 16.25 -5.83
N PHE A 3 -26.95 15.73 -4.74
CA PHE A 3 -26.09 16.52 -3.87
C PHE A 3 -24.82 16.88 -4.66
N LYS A 4 -24.56 18.18 -4.82
CA LYS A 4 -23.30 18.66 -5.37
C LYS A 4 -22.27 18.60 -4.25
N GLU A 5 -21.19 17.90 -4.50
CA GLU A 5 -20.04 17.87 -3.60
C GLU A 5 -19.51 19.30 -3.41
N THR A 6 -19.34 19.69 -2.16
CA THR A 6 -18.88 21.04 -1.78
C THR A 6 -17.35 21.10 -1.72
N ALA A 7 -16.79 22.31 -1.68
CA ALA A 7 -15.36 22.50 -1.48
C ALA A 7 -14.87 21.91 -0.15
N ASP A 8 -15.71 21.94 0.88
CA ASP A 8 -15.42 21.34 2.19
C ASP A 8 -15.38 19.82 2.12
N ASP A 9 -16.31 19.19 1.39
CA ASP A 9 -16.29 17.74 1.15
C ASP A 9 -14.99 17.30 0.46
N LEU A 10 -14.57 18.07 -0.55
CA LEU A 10 -13.31 17.83 -1.26
C LEU A 10 -12.09 17.98 -0.34
N ALA A 11 -12.08 19.00 0.52
CA ALA A 11 -11.00 19.23 1.47
C ALA A 11 -10.90 18.13 2.53
N VAL A 12 -12.04 17.64 3.04
CA VAL A 12 -12.07 16.50 3.97
C VAL A 12 -11.57 15.24 3.29
N LYS A 13 -12.01 14.95 2.05
CA LYS A 13 -11.51 13.81 1.29
C LYS A 13 -10.01 13.89 1.04
N ALA A 14 -9.48 15.06 0.65
CA ALA A 14 -8.05 15.24 0.45
C ALA A 14 -7.24 14.92 1.72
N LYS A 15 -7.70 15.39 2.88
CA LYS A 15 -7.07 15.06 4.18
C LYS A 15 -7.13 13.58 4.52
N LEU A 16 -8.25 12.92 4.24
CA LEU A 16 -8.40 11.48 4.45
C LEU A 16 -7.47 10.67 3.54
N TRP A 17 -7.37 11.05 2.26
CA TRP A 17 -6.44 10.44 1.32
C TRP A 17 -4.99 10.60 1.78
N ASP A 18 -4.60 11.80 2.19
CA ASP A 18 -3.24 12.06 2.67
C ASP A 18 -2.91 11.25 3.94
N ALA A 19 -3.89 11.05 4.83
CA ALA A 19 -3.75 10.19 6.00
C ALA A 19 -3.61 8.71 5.62
N THR A 20 -4.40 8.23 4.66
CA THR A 20 -4.31 6.87 4.11
C THR A 20 -2.95 6.62 3.45
N ASP A 21 -2.48 7.56 2.63
CA ASP A 21 -1.19 7.46 1.95
C ASP A 21 -0.04 7.34 2.96
N ARG A 22 -0.04 8.17 4.01
CA ARG A 22 0.96 8.09 5.09
C ARG A 22 0.91 6.76 5.85
N GLU A 23 -0.29 6.21 6.09
CA GLU A 23 -0.43 4.93 6.76
C GLU A 23 0.11 3.77 5.90
N ILE A 24 -0.20 3.77 4.60
CA ILE A 24 0.32 2.79 3.64
C ILE A 24 1.85 2.90 3.53
N GLU A 25 2.38 4.12 3.42
CA GLU A 25 3.82 4.38 3.39
C GLU A 25 4.51 3.83 4.64
N ARG A 26 3.92 4.02 5.82
CA ARG A 26 4.47 3.48 7.07
C ARG A 26 4.58 1.95 7.02
N PHE A 27 3.58 1.25 6.50
CA PHE A 27 3.65 -0.20 6.35
C PHE A 27 4.69 -0.62 5.30
N ALA A 28 4.79 0.09 4.18
CA ALA A 28 5.79 -0.18 3.14
C ALA A 28 7.22 0.00 3.67
N ARG A 29 7.48 1.07 4.42
CA ARG A 29 8.77 1.30 5.10
C ARG A 29 9.07 0.23 6.12
N SER A 30 8.12 -0.13 6.98
CA SER A 30 8.31 -1.22 7.96
C SER A 30 8.61 -2.56 7.28
N TYR A 31 8.01 -2.83 6.13
CA TYR A 31 8.32 -4.01 5.32
C TYR A 31 9.74 -3.95 4.73
N ALA A 32 10.16 -2.77 4.24
CA ALA A 32 11.52 -2.55 3.74
C ALA A 32 12.56 -2.69 4.86
N ASP A 33 12.34 -2.08 6.02
CA ASP A 33 13.24 -2.14 7.17
C ASP A 33 13.44 -3.57 7.69
N GLY A 34 12.41 -4.41 7.57
CA GLY A 34 12.47 -5.82 7.91
C GLY A 34 13.20 -6.70 6.89
N PHE A 35 13.67 -6.17 5.75
CA PHE A 35 14.28 -6.98 4.71
C PHE A 35 15.62 -7.59 5.15
N VAL A 36 15.74 -8.91 4.99
CA VAL A 36 16.97 -9.66 5.26
C VAL A 36 17.43 -10.31 3.95
N LYS A 37 18.65 -10.00 3.53
CA LYS A 37 19.23 -10.54 2.29
C LYS A 37 19.37 -12.05 2.38
N GLY A 38 18.82 -12.76 1.40
CA GLY A 38 18.87 -14.23 1.32
C GLY A 38 17.67 -14.92 1.96
N GLU A 39 16.81 -14.19 2.67
CA GLU A 39 15.53 -14.70 3.15
C GLU A 39 14.41 -14.33 2.17
N ARG A 40 13.46 -15.24 1.98
CA ARG A 40 12.29 -14.96 1.13
C ARG A 40 11.37 -13.92 1.77
N TYR A 41 11.06 -14.09 3.06
CA TYR A 41 10.32 -13.13 3.89
C TYR A 41 10.73 -13.29 5.35
N SER A 42 11.27 -12.23 5.95
CA SER A 42 11.53 -12.19 7.39
C SER A 42 10.23 -12.11 8.19
N ASP A 43 10.31 -12.36 9.50
CA ASP A 43 9.14 -12.22 10.38
C ASP A 43 8.67 -10.76 10.48
N ALA A 44 9.60 -9.80 10.47
CA ALA A 44 9.26 -8.37 10.42
C ALA A 44 8.46 -8.00 9.15
N GLN A 45 8.81 -8.58 8.00
CA GLN A 45 8.06 -8.38 6.75
C GLN A 45 6.65 -8.98 6.83
N LYS A 46 6.51 -10.16 7.43
CA LYS A 46 5.20 -10.80 7.65
C LYS A 46 4.34 -9.97 8.60
N ASP A 47 4.93 -9.42 9.65
CA ASP A 47 4.24 -8.59 10.64
C ASP A 47 3.73 -7.28 10.05
N ALA A 48 4.55 -6.59 9.24
CA ALA A 48 4.13 -5.40 8.52
C ALA A 48 2.91 -5.68 7.62
N CYS A 49 2.94 -6.80 6.89
CA CYS A 49 1.83 -7.22 6.04
C CYS A 49 0.58 -7.62 6.83
N ALA A 50 0.76 -8.31 7.95
CA ALA A 50 -0.35 -8.71 8.82
C ALA A 50 -1.02 -7.49 9.45
N ALA A 51 -0.24 -6.51 9.90
CA ALA A 51 -0.75 -5.25 10.44
C ALA A 51 -1.54 -4.46 9.38
N ALA A 52 -1.01 -4.36 8.17
CA ALA A 52 -1.71 -3.71 7.06
C ALA A 52 -3.01 -4.43 6.68
N LYS A 53 -2.99 -5.78 6.65
CA LYS A 53 -4.18 -6.59 6.39
C LYS A 53 -5.27 -6.37 7.43
N ARG A 54 -4.93 -6.23 8.71
CA ARG A 54 -5.90 -5.90 9.79
C ARG A 54 -6.55 -4.52 9.60
N LYS A 55 -5.87 -3.61 8.90
CA LYS A 55 -6.41 -2.31 8.49
C LYS A 55 -7.22 -2.34 7.19
N GLY A 56 -7.28 -3.50 6.52
CA GLY A 56 -7.97 -3.67 5.25
C GLY A 56 -7.10 -3.46 4.00
N TYR A 57 -5.80 -3.20 4.16
CA TYR A 57 -4.91 -3.01 3.03
C TYR A 57 -4.48 -4.36 2.44
N PRO A 58 -4.45 -4.51 1.10
CA PRO A 58 -3.99 -5.73 0.46
C PRO A 58 -2.51 -6.01 0.76
N LYS A 59 -2.18 -7.26 1.13
CA LYS A 59 -0.79 -7.69 1.35
C LYS A 59 0.12 -7.39 0.15
N MET A 60 -0.37 -7.66 -1.07
CA MET A 60 0.39 -7.45 -2.30
C MET A 60 0.74 -5.97 -2.55
N LEU A 61 -0.11 -5.05 -2.07
CA LEU A 61 0.19 -3.62 -2.11
C LEU A 61 1.44 -3.36 -1.28
N ILE A 62 1.44 -3.72 0.00
CA ILE A 62 2.59 -3.48 0.90
C ILE A 62 3.88 -4.12 0.40
N HIS A 63 3.81 -5.32 -0.19
CA HIS A 63 4.97 -5.96 -0.82
C HIS A 63 5.56 -5.11 -1.96
N ALA A 64 4.70 -4.65 -2.88
CA ALA A 64 5.14 -3.88 -4.04
C ALA A 64 5.73 -2.53 -3.63
N LEU A 65 5.05 -1.82 -2.72
CA LEU A 65 5.50 -0.52 -2.23
C LEU A 65 6.77 -0.66 -1.38
N GLY A 66 6.85 -1.66 -0.50
CA GLY A 66 8.05 -1.93 0.29
C GLY A 66 9.26 -2.30 -0.59
N ALA A 67 9.05 -3.02 -1.69
CA ALA A 67 10.11 -3.29 -2.67
C ALA A 67 10.59 -2.01 -3.38
N GLN A 68 9.70 -1.07 -3.67
CA GLN A 68 10.07 0.24 -4.22
C GLN A 68 10.86 1.08 -3.19
N VAL A 69 10.44 1.06 -1.92
CA VAL A 69 11.17 1.71 -0.82
C VAL A 69 12.60 1.16 -0.71
N LEU A 70 12.77 -0.18 -0.74
CA LEU A 70 14.09 -0.82 -0.70
C LEU A 70 15.03 -0.39 -1.83
N LYS A 71 14.47 -0.12 -3.02
CA LYS A 71 15.24 0.36 -4.17
C LYS A 71 15.51 1.86 -4.15
N GLY A 72 14.96 2.59 -3.17
CA GLY A 72 15.00 4.05 -3.15
C GLY A 72 14.12 4.71 -4.22
N GLU A 73 13.22 3.95 -4.86
CA GLU A 73 12.32 4.42 -5.92
C GLU A 73 11.07 5.10 -5.35
N TRP A 74 10.84 4.97 -4.04
CA TRP A 74 9.75 5.65 -3.33
C TRP A 74 10.14 7.11 -2.98
N GLY A 75 9.99 8.01 -3.96
CA GLY A 75 10.23 9.45 -3.81
C GLY A 75 8.91 10.23 -3.69
N GLY A 76 8.76 10.96 -2.59
CA GLY A 76 7.52 11.64 -2.21
C GLY A 76 7.03 12.69 -3.22
N ALA A 77 5.99 12.35 -3.96
CA ALA A 77 4.92 13.21 -4.48
C ALA A 77 3.93 12.33 -5.26
N GLY A 78 2.85 11.89 -4.62
CA GLY A 78 1.69 11.28 -5.29
C GLY A 78 1.92 9.86 -5.83
N CYS A 79 1.90 8.85 -4.97
CA CYS A 79 1.98 7.45 -5.35
C CYS A 79 0.69 6.86 -5.96
N LEU A 80 -0.27 7.68 -6.40
CA LEU A 80 -1.49 7.21 -7.09
C LEU A 80 -1.44 7.34 -8.62
N ASN A 81 -0.37 7.88 -9.23
CA ASN A 81 -0.26 7.99 -10.68
C ASN A 81 0.45 6.81 -11.36
N THR A 82 0.95 5.84 -10.60
CA THR A 82 1.40 4.57 -11.19
C THR A 82 0.21 3.63 -11.21
N PRO A 83 -0.28 3.17 -12.38
CA PRO A 83 -1.32 2.15 -12.42
C PRO A 83 -0.79 0.94 -11.65
N LEU A 84 -1.38 0.66 -10.49
CA LEU A 84 -1.19 -0.62 -9.80
C LEU A 84 -1.78 -1.69 -10.72
N GLN A 85 -0.97 -2.15 -11.67
CA GLN A 85 -1.29 -3.29 -12.51
C GLN A 85 -1.21 -4.52 -11.60
N LEU A 86 -2.31 -4.74 -10.88
CA LEU A 86 -2.52 -5.93 -10.08
C LEU A 86 -2.31 -7.14 -11.00
N PRO A 87 -1.49 -8.13 -10.60
CA PRO A 87 -1.34 -9.34 -11.39
C PRO A 87 -2.72 -9.98 -11.57
N PRO A 88 -3.02 -10.54 -12.76
CA PRO A 88 -4.28 -11.22 -13.00
C PRO A 88 -4.43 -12.31 -11.93
N GLN A 89 -5.53 -12.24 -11.19
CA GLN A 89 -5.82 -13.23 -10.15
C GLN A 89 -6.06 -14.56 -10.86
N ASP A 90 -5.18 -15.52 -10.63
CA ASP A 90 -5.24 -16.85 -11.22
C ASP A 90 -6.64 -17.46 -11.08
N ARG A 91 -7.37 -17.46 -12.20
CA ARG A 91 -8.49 -18.37 -12.43
C ARG A 91 -7.90 -19.77 -12.60
N ALA A 92 -8.10 -20.62 -11.59
CA ALA A 92 -8.53 -22.02 -11.71
C ALA A 92 -8.00 -22.87 -10.54
N LEU A 93 -8.66 -22.77 -9.39
CA LEU A 93 -8.92 -23.96 -8.60
C LEU A 93 -10.19 -24.58 -9.16
N ASN A 94 -10.04 -25.67 -9.90
CA ASN A 94 -11.04 -26.74 -10.04
C ASN A 94 -10.31 -27.99 -10.51
N ARG A 95 -9.94 -28.83 -9.54
CA ARG A 95 -9.86 -30.27 -9.74
C ARG A 95 -11.23 -30.85 -9.43
#